data_AF-A0A6A6QXV3-F1
#
_entry.id   AF-A0A6A6QXV3-F1
#
_cell.length_a   1.000
_cell.length_b   1.000
_cell.length_c   1.000
_cell.angle_alpha   90.00
_cell.angle_beta   90.00
_cell.angle_gamma   90.00
#
_symmetry.space_group_name_H-M   'P 1'
#
loop_
_entity.id
_entity.type
_entity.pdbx_description
1 polymer ?
#
loop_
_entity_poly.entity_id
_entity_poly.type
_entity_poly.pdbx_seq_one_letter_code
_entity_poly.pdbx_strand_id
1 'polypeptide(L)'
;MTSHSQRKRTRDDEDSPDVSKRRKRSESTATMSMDLGEEDKLLVQLKDEENMPWKDIAAKFQSELGKTYQIPALQMRLKRLRERMRVWSEADLRALRLAHEYWVQSKFEIISQKVCMADYGASERWSARQCARKWGEIDPGPTPYTTFDHPTPSYTNYTMSPVAVDAPPFLPYLQIPP
;
A
#
# COMPACT_ATOMS: atom_id res chain seq x y z
N MET A 1 -33.05 46.60 -29.22
CA MET A 1 -33.22 45.13 -29.09
C MET A 1 -33.03 44.52 -30.47
N THR A 2 -32.36 43.36 -30.53
CA THR A 2 -31.99 42.53 -31.71
C THR A 2 -31.01 43.18 -32.71
N SER A 3 -29.93 42.55 -33.15
CA SER A 3 -29.88 41.22 -33.76
C SER A 3 -28.57 40.46 -33.54
N HIS A 4 -28.72 39.13 -33.46
CA HIS A 4 -27.68 38.13 -33.32
C HIS A 4 -26.92 37.92 -34.64
N SER A 5 -25.59 37.82 -34.56
CA SER A 5 -24.77 37.31 -35.67
C SER A 5 -24.24 35.92 -35.30
N GLN A 6 -24.92 34.89 -35.80
CA GLN A 6 -24.39 33.53 -35.86
C GLN A 6 -23.25 33.47 -36.89
N ARG A 7 -22.12 32.88 -36.52
CA ARG A 7 -21.21 32.28 -37.49
C ARG A 7 -20.93 30.84 -37.08
N LYS A 8 -21.64 29.94 -37.75
CA LYS A 8 -21.37 28.51 -37.83
C LYS A 8 -20.01 28.33 -38.51
N ARG A 9 -19.10 27.58 -37.89
CA ARG A 9 -18.03 26.89 -38.62
C ARG A 9 -18.14 25.41 -38.32
N THR A 10 -18.25 24.71 -39.43
CA THR A 10 -18.50 23.30 -39.67
C THR A 10 -17.43 22.43 -39.05
N ARG A 11 -17.90 21.31 -38.49
CA ARG A 11 -17.16 20.18 -37.95
C ARG A 11 -16.92 19.21 -39.11
N ASP A 12 -15.66 18.97 -39.45
CA ASP A 12 -15.24 17.87 -40.30
C ASP A 12 -14.57 16.80 -39.44
N ASP A 13 -14.98 15.57 -39.70
CA ASP A 13 -14.62 14.30 -39.09
C ASP A 13 -13.46 13.70 -39.92
N GLU A 14 -12.31 13.40 -39.33
CA GLU A 14 -11.42 12.34 -39.84
C GLU A 14 -10.58 11.74 -38.70
N ASP A 15 -10.96 10.50 -38.38
CA ASP A 15 -10.18 9.33 -37.98
C ASP A 15 -8.71 9.54 -37.54
N SER A 16 -8.45 9.35 -36.25
CA SER A 16 -7.11 9.08 -35.73
C SER A 16 -7.19 7.91 -34.76
N PRO A 17 -6.71 6.71 -35.15
CA PRO A 17 -6.71 5.58 -34.24
C PRO A 17 -5.74 5.84 -33.09
N ASP A 18 -6.35 5.86 -31.90
CA ASP A 18 -5.78 5.91 -30.56
C ASP A 18 -4.54 5.01 -30.42
N VAL A 19 -3.36 5.60 -30.62
CA VAL A 19 -2.11 5.02 -30.10
C VAL A 19 -2.06 5.37 -28.62
N SER A 20 -2.86 4.64 -27.84
CA SER A 20 -2.65 4.45 -26.41
C SER A 20 -1.27 3.79 -26.20
N LYS A 21 -0.21 4.59 -26.34
CA LYS A 21 1.08 4.35 -25.69
C LYS A 21 0.80 4.45 -24.20
N ARG A 22 0.31 3.34 -23.64
CA ARG A 22 0.30 3.01 -22.22
C ARG A 22 1.69 3.33 -21.72
N ARG A 23 1.84 4.55 -21.19
CA ARG A 23 3.07 5.07 -20.62
C ARG A 23 3.41 4.09 -19.52
N LYS A 24 4.37 3.20 -19.81
CA LYS A 24 4.89 2.19 -18.90
C LYS A 24 5.31 2.97 -17.66
N ARG A 25 4.46 2.95 -16.63
CA ARG A 25 4.73 3.58 -15.35
C ARG A 25 5.86 2.77 -14.77
N SER A 26 7.08 3.23 -15.02
CA SER A 26 8.30 2.56 -14.58
C SER A 26 8.18 2.30 -13.09
N GLU A 27 8.16 1.02 -12.79
CA GLU A 27 8.39 0.40 -11.50
C GLU A 27 9.81 0.77 -11.07
N SER A 28 9.95 1.94 -10.45
CA SER A 28 11.25 2.43 -9.94
C SER A 28 11.06 3.41 -8.78
N THR A 29 10.12 3.13 -7.87
CA THR A 29 9.92 3.93 -6.65
C THR A 29 10.71 3.38 -5.44
N ALA A 30 11.33 2.20 -5.55
CA ALA A 30 11.93 1.55 -4.38
C ALA A 30 13.41 1.85 -4.13
N THR A 31 14.16 2.41 -5.10
CA THR A 31 15.61 2.62 -4.95
C THR A 31 16.14 3.79 -5.78
N MET A 32 15.43 4.93 -5.82
CA MET A 32 16.02 6.17 -6.31
C MET A 32 17.02 6.65 -5.25
N SER A 33 18.28 6.23 -5.39
CA SER A 33 19.41 6.90 -4.74
C SER A 33 19.20 8.41 -4.89
N MET A 34 19.30 9.14 -3.77
CA MET A 34 19.09 10.58 -3.69
C MET A 34 20.22 11.35 -4.39
N ASP A 35 20.50 11.06 -5.66
CA ASP A 35 21.47 11.83 -6.40
C ASP A 35 20.80 13.12 -6.88
N LEU A 36 21.08 14.20 -6.16
CA LEU A 36 20.66 15.53 -6.53
C LEU A 36 21.46 15.96 -7.75
N GLY A 37 20.77 16.44 -8.78
CA GLY A 37 21.44 17.09 -9.91
C GLY A 37 22.26 18.30 -9.43
N GLU A 38 23.29 18.67 -10.17
CA GLU A 38 24.20 19.77 -9.83
C GLU A 38 23.46 21.10 -9.56
N GLU A 39 22.41 21.37 -10.35
CA GLU A 39 21.53 22.54 -10.14
C GLU A 39 20.78 22.52 -8.81
N ASP A 40 20.35 21.33 -8.37
CA ASP A 40 19.62 21.17 -7.11
C ASP A 40 20.58 21.38 -5.92
N LYS A 41 21.81 20.88 -6.01
CA LYS A 41 22.88 21.11 -5.02
C LYS A 41 23.21 22.60 -4.92
N LEU A 42 23.40 23.27 -6.05
CA LEU A 42 23.63 24.73 -6.10
C LEU A 42 22.46 25.51 -5.48
N LEU A 43 21.21 25.13 -5.79
CA LEU A 43 20.04 25.82 -5.26
C LEU A 43 19.95 25.74 -3.73
N VAL A 44 20.31 24.59 -3.15
CA VAL A 44 20.33 24.40 -1.69
C VAL A 44 21.47 25.21 -1.08
N GLN A 45 22.68 25.12 -1.62
CA GLN A 45 23.83 25.85 -1.11
C GLN A 45 23.58 27.37 -1.06
N LEU A 46 23.18 27.97 -2.20
CA LEU A 46 22.97 29.42 -2.27
C LEU A 46 21.91 29.91 -1.30
N LYS A 47 20.89 29.09 -1.03
CA LYS A 47 19.75 29.49 -0.22
C LYS A 47 19.89 29.15 1.27
N ASP A 48 20.44 27.99 1.59
CA ASP A 48 20.46 27.46 2.96
C ASP A 48 21.81 27.71 3.63
N GLU A 49 22.92 27.71 2.88
CA GLU A 49 24.26 27.95 3.41
C GLU A 49 24.67 29.42 3.28
N GLU A 50 24.49 30.01 2.10
CA GLU A 50 24.86 31.40 1.82
C GLU A 50 23.75 32.41 2.12
N ASN A 51 22.53 31.93 2.38
CA ASN A 51 21.34 32.73 2.68
C ASN A 51 21.07 33.87 1.68
N MET A 52 21.35 33.63 0.39
CA MET A 52 21.18 34.64 -0.66
C MET A 52 19.69 34.96 -0.92
N PRO A 53 19.35 36.21 -1.27
CA PRO A 53 18.00 36.55 -1.69
C PRO A 53 17.69 35.96 -3.06
N TRP A 54 16.41 35.65 -3.31
CA TRP A 54 15.97 34.97 -4.54
C TRP A 54 16.35 35.66 -5.85
N LYS A 55 16.44 37.01 -5.83
CA LYS A 55 16.84 37.79 -7.01
C LYS A 55 18.29 37.48 -7.41
N ASP A 56 19.17 37.42 -6.43
CA ASP A 56 20.60 37.18 -6.64
C ASP A 56 20.85 35.72 -7.02
N ILE A 57 20.09 34.79 -6.43
CA ILE A 57 20.09 33.38 -6.85
C ILE A 57 19.69 33.27 -8.33
N ALA A 58 18.62 33.93 -8.77
CA ALA A 58 18.21 33.88 -10.17
C ALA A 58 19.29 34.45 -11.12
N ALA A 59 19.96 35.53 -10.72
CA ALA A 59 21.08 36.11 -11.46
C ALA A 59 22.27 35.13 -11.54
N LYS A 60 22.61 34.44 -10.44
CA LYS A 60 23.64 33.39 -10.41
C LYS A 60 23.34 32.23 -11.34
N PHE A 61 22.10 31.73 -11.33
CA PHE A 61 21.67 30.68 -12.26
C PHE A 61 21.80 31.12 -13.73
N GLN A 62 21.55 32.40 -14.01
CA GLN A 62 21.76 32.95 -15.35
C GLN A 62 23.26 33.07 -15.70
N SER A 63 24.11 33.52 -14.77
CA SER A 63 25.54 33.73 -15.03
C SER A 63 26.34 32.42 -15.08
N GLU A 64 26.08 31.48 -14.18
CA GLU A 64 26.87 30.25 -14.03
C GLU A 64 26.35 29.11 -14.93
N LEU A 65 25.03 29.04 -15.14
CA LEU A 65 24.39 27.94 -15.90
C LEU A 65 23.77 28.41 -17.22
N GLY A 66 23.77 29.71 -17.52
CA GLY A 66 23.10 30.26 -18.69
C GLY A 66 21.57 30.12 -18.65
N LYS A 67 20.98 29.81 -17.49
CA LYS A 67 19.56 29.46 -17.35
C LYS A 67 18.79 30.55 -16.63
N THR A 68 17.75 31.06 -17.29
CA THR A 68 16.85 32.05 -16.72
C THR A 68 15.69 31.37 -16.01
N TYR A 69 15.64 31.48 -14.68
CA TYR A 69 14.52 30.99 -13.88
C TYR A 69 13.70 32.13 -13.30
N GLN A 70 12.39 31.96 -13.29
CA GLN A 70 11.49 32.82 -12.52
C GLN A 70 11.61 32.47 -11.03
N ILE A 71 11.60 33.48 -10.16
CA ILE A 71 11.71 33.29 -8.69
C ILE A 71 10.70 32.27 -8.14
N PRO A 72 9.40 32.31 -8.51
CA PRO A 72 8.45 31.30 -8.04
C PRO A 72 8.83 29.87 -8.42
N ALA A 73 9.45 29.68 -9.59
CA ALA A 73 9.89 28.36 -10.03
C ALA A 73 11.05 27.84 -9.16
N LEU A 74 12.02 28.69 -8.81
CA LEU A 74 13.10 28.34 -7.89
C LEU A 74 12.57 28.04 -6.48
N GLN A 75 11.62 28.84 -6.00
CA GLN A 75 10.96 28.60 -4.70
C GLN A 75 10.27 27.24 -4.66
N MET A 76 9.48 26.92 -5.69
CA MET A 76 8.81 25.63 -5.79
C MET A 76 9.80 24.47 -5.93
N ARG A 77 10.88 24.66 -6.71
CA ARG A 77 11.94 23.67 -6.87
C ARG A 77 12.59 23.36 -5.53
N LEU A 78 13.02 24.38 -4.79
CA LEU A 78 13.61 24.20 -3.45
C LEU A 78 12.62 23.56 -2.47
N LYS A 79 11.34 23.98 -2.48
CA LYS A 79 10.31 23.37 -1.62
C LYS A 79 10.20 21.86 -1.85
N ARG A 80 10.13 21.42 -3.11
CA ARG A 80 10.04 20.00 -3.47
C ARG A 80 11.34 19.26 -3.17
N LEU A 81 12.47 19.92 -3.37
CA LEU A 81 13.78 19.37 -3.09
C LEU A 81 13.95 19.06 -1.60
N ARG A 82 13.55 19.99 -0.72
CA ARG A 82 13.54 19.75 0.74
C ARG A 82 12.69 18.57 1.15
N GLU A 83 11.51 18.41 0.55
CA GLU A 83 10.67 17.24 0.81
C GLU A 83 11.35 15.94 0.37
N ARG A 84 11.99 15.93 -0.81
CA ARG A 84 12.73 14.74 -1.30
C ARG A 84 13.94 14.40 -0.43
N MET A 85 14.63 15.41 0.11
CA MET A 85 15.79 15.23 0.98
C MET A 85 15.42 14.91 2.43
N ARG A 86 14.13 14.83 2.76
CA ARG A 86 13.69 14.57 4.13
C ARG A 86 14.15 13.20 4.58
N VAL A 87 15.00 13.18 5.61
CA VAL A 87 15.50 11.96 6.24
C VAL A 87 14.64 11.64 7.46
N TRP A 88 14.22 10.38 7.58
CA TRP A 88 13.59 9.90 8.82
C TRP A 88 14.67 9.76 9.89
N SER A 89 14.51 10.44 11.02
CA SER A 89 15.44 10.25 12.13
C SER A 89 15.20 8.91 12.82
N GLU A 90 16.20 8.41 13.55
CA GLU A 90 16.04 7.23 14.40
C GLU A 90 14.91 7.38 15.43
N ALA A 91 14.67 8.61 15.90
CA ALA A 91 13.54 8.89 16.77
C ALA A 91 12.20 8.71 16.06
N ASP A 92 12.07 9.20 14.82
CA ASP A 92 10.87 9.05 13.99
C ASP A 92 10.60 7.56 13.69
N LEU A 93 11.65 6.81 13.35
CA LEU A 93 11.53 5.37 13.08
C LEU A 93 11.11 4.59 14.33
N ARG A 94 11.68 4.91 15.51
CA ARG A 94 11.24 4.31 16.78
C ARG A 94 9.80 4.66 17.11
N ALA A 95 9.41 5.92 16.97
CA ALA A 95 8.03 6.36 17.20
C ALA A 95 7.06 5.63 16.26
N LEU A 96 7.42 5.48 14.98
CA LEU A 96 6.62 4.75 14.00
C LEU A 96 6.44 3.27 14.38
N ARG A 97 7.51 2.60 14.82
CA ARG A 97 7.45 1.20 15.28
C ARG A 97 6.52 1.06 16.48
N LEU A 98 6.70 1.89 17.51
CA LEU A 98 5.86 1.87 18.71
C LEU A 98 4.38 2.14 18.39
N ALA A 99 4.10 3.12 17.52
CA ALA A 99 2.74 3.41 17.08
C ALA A 99 2.12 2.24 16.33
N HIS A 100 2.89 1.59 15.45
CA HIS A 100 2.44 0.40 14.73
C HIS A 100 2.19 -0.78 15.67
N GLU A 101 3.08 -1.05 16.62
CA GLU A 101 2.91 -2.10 17.64
C GLU A 101 1.65 -1.88 18.49
N TYR A 102 1.43 -0.64 18.95
CA TYR A 102 0.21 -0.27 19.65
C TYR A 102 -1.03 -0.50 18.80
N TRP A 103 -1.01 -0.10 17.53
CA TRP A 103 -2.12 -0.32 16.61
C TRP A 103 -2.40 -1.81 16.42
N VAL A 104 -1.38 -2.66 16.20
CA VAL A 104 -1.58 -4.11 16.03
C VAL A 104 -2.32 -4.72 17.22
N GLN A 105 -1.96 -4.32 18.44
CA GLN A 105 -2.59 -4.81 19.66
C GLN A 105 -3.99 -4.22 19.90
N SER A 106 -4.19 -2.97 19.50
CA SER A 106 -5.38 -2.18 19.86
C SER A 106 -6.34 -1.93 18.69
N LYS A 107 -6.08 -2.46 17.48
CA LYS A 107 -6.84 -2.13 16.27
C LYS A 107 -8.34 -2.35 16.45
N PHE A 108 -8.73 -3.43 17.13
CA PHE A 108 -10.14 -3.73 17.36
C PHE A 108 -10.76 -2.93 18.51
N GLU A 109 -9.96 -2.43 19.45
CA GLU A 109 -10.42 -1.42 20.42
C GLU A 109 -10.66 -0.07 19.74
N ILE A 110 -9.80 0.32 18.80
CA ILE A 110 -9.99 1.52 17.99
C ILE A 110 -11.23 1.38 17.11
N ILE A 111 -11.40 0.23 16.44
CA ILE A 111 -12.56 -0.06 15.59
C ILE A 111 -13.84 -0.10 16.42
N SER A 112 -13.85 -0.80 17.56
CA SER A 112 -15.05 -0.92 18.40
C SER A 112 -15.52 0.44 18.87
N GLN A 113 -14.62 1.31 19.33
CA GLN A 113 -14.95 2.68 19.71
C GLN A 113 -15.63 3.42 18.55
N LYS A 114 -15.07 3.32 17.35
CA LYS A 114 -15.61 3.99 16.16
C LYS A 114 -16.96 3.45 15.70
N VAL A 115 -17.14 2.14 15.68
CA VAL A 115 -18.43 1.53 15.31
C VAL A 115 -19.49 1.81 16.39
N CYS A 116 -19.13 1.70 17.67
CA CYS A 116 -19.98 1.92 18.83
C CYS A 116 -20.47 3.36 18.98
N MET A 117 -19.70 4.35 18.51
CA MET A 117 -20.08 5.76 18.54
C MET A 117 -21.08 6.15 17.43
N ALA A 118 -21.57 5.18 16.64
CA ALA A 118 -22.45 5.42 15.50
C ALA A 118 -21.85 6.35 14.42
N ASP A 119 -20.54 6.63 14.45
CA ASP A 119 -19.82 7.37 13.39
C ASP A 119 -20.07 6.74 12.01
N TYR A 120 -20.34 5.43 12.00
CA TYR A 120 -20.64 4.63 10.80
C TYR A 120 -22.06 4.06 10.79
N GLY A 121 -22.99 4.65 11.56
CA GLY A 121 -24.41 4.31 11.52
C GLY A 121 -24.81 3.03 12.26
N ALA A 122 -23.92 2.42 13.04
CA ALA A 122 -24.30 1.31 13.91
C ALA A 122 -25.07 1.84 15.13
N SER A 123 -26.27 1.31 15.35
CA SER A 123 -27.10 1.64 16.51
C SER A 123 -26.67 0.93 17.79
N GLU A 124 -25.92 -0.17 17.65
CA GLU A 124 -25.53 -1.05 18.74
C GLU A 124 -24.05 -0.89 19.11
N ARG A 125 -23.77 -0.99 20.41
CA ARG A 125 -22.41 -0.91 20.95
C ARG A 125 -21.72 -2.26 20.84
N TRP A 126 -20.77 -2.37 19.90
CA TRP A 126 -19.96 -3.57 19.72
C TRP A 126 -18.66 -3.47 20.52
N SER A 127 -18.29 -4.55 21.20
CA SER A 127 -16.98 -4.69 21.86
C SER A 127 -15.88 -5.03 20.86
N ALA A 128 -14.62 -4.76 21.21
CA ALA A 128 -13.46 -5.11 20.38
C ALA A 128 -13.42 -6.58 19.97
N ARG A 129 -13.76 -7.48 20.89
CA ARG A 129 -13.79 -8.92 20.62
C ARG A 129 -14.86 -9.31 19.59
N GLN A 130 -16.02 -8.66 19.62
CA GLN A 130 -17.09 -8.90 18.63
C GLN A 130 -16.68 -8.37 17.25
N CYS A 131 -16.12 -7.16 17.20
CA CYS A 131 -15.56 -6.60 15.97
C CYS A 131 -14.46 -7.51 15.39
N ALA A 132 -13.55 -8.01 16.24
CA ALA A 132 -12.47 -8.92 15.82
C ALA A 132 -12.99 -10.21 15.22
N ARG A 133 -13.96 -10.86 15.90
CA ARG A 133 -14.60 -12.08 15.41
C ARG A 133 -15.28 -11.84 14.07
N LYS A 134 -16.08 -10.78 13.97
CA LYS A 134 -16.81 -10.48 12.75
C LYS A 134 -15.88 -10.13 11.60
N TRP A 135 -14.79 -9.40 11.88
CA TRP A 135 -13.77 -9.09 10.88
C TRP A 135 -13.13 -10.36 10.32
N GLY A 136 -12.79 -11.33 11.16
CA GLY A 136 -12.23 -12.61 10.71
C GLY A 136 -13.16 -13.45 9.83
N GLU A 137 -14.48 -13.25 9.93
CA GLU A 137 -15.46 -13.90 9.04
C GLU A 137 -15.53 -13.23 7.66
N ILE A 138 -15.46 -11.90 7.60
CA ILE A 138 -15.63 -11.12 6.36
C ILE A 138 -14.30 -10.91 5.60
N ASP A 139 -13.19 -10.94 6.33
CA ASP A 139 -11.84 -10.79 5.80
C ASP A 139 -10.92 -11.78 6.55
N PRO A 140 -10.89 -13.05 6.12
CA PRO A 140 -10.03 -14.08 6.72
C PRO A 140 -8.53 -13.82 6.47
N GLY A 141 -8.16 -12.67 5.92
CA GLY A 141 -6.83 -12.35 5.46
C GLY A 141 -6.46 -13.15 4.20
N PRO A 142 -5.27 -12.90 3.63
CA PRO A 142 -4.76 -13.71 2.54
C PRO A 142 -4.55 -15.14 3.06
N THR A 143 -5.41 -16.07 2.64
CA THR A 143 -5.17 -17.49 2.87
C THR A 143 -3.91 -17.87 2.07
N PRO A 144 -2.86 -18.43 2.70
CA PRO A 144 -1.66 -18.87 1.98
C PRO A 144 -1.90 -20.15 1.13
N TYR A 145 -3.15 -20.47 0.79
CA TYR A 145 -3.56 -21.73 0.16
C TYR A 145 -3.96 -21.50 -1.31
N THR A 146 -2.99 -21.11 -2.14
CA THR A 146 -2.99 -21.46 -3.57
C THR A 146 -1.94 -22.53 -3.88
N THR A 147 -1.52 -23.29 -2.85
CA THR A 147 -0.49 -24.33 -3.00
C THR A 147 -0.81 -25.55 -2.15
N PHE A 148 -1.95 -26.19 -2.37
CA PHE A 148 -2.12 -27.58 -1.96
C PHE A 148 -3.22 -28.19 -2.81
N ASP A 149 -2.80 -29.17 -3.61
CA ASP A 149 -3.60 -30.26 -4.16
C ASP A 149 -4.84 -30.57 -3.32
N HIS A 150 -5.95 -30.79 -4.00
CA HIS A 150 -7.13 -31.39 -3.41
C HIS A 150 -6.93 -32.91 -3.30
N PRO A 151 -6.86 -33.55 -2.11
CA PRO A 151 -7.34 -34.90 -1.96
C PRO A 151 -8.85 -34.82 -1.73
N THR A 152 -9.59 -35.47 -2.59
CA THR A 152 -11.03 -35.68 -2.50
C THR A 152 -11.45 -36.19 -1.11
N PRO A 153 -12.52 -35.65 -0.49
CA PRO A 153 -13.01 -36.16 0.78
C PRO A 153 -13.70 -37.52 0.57
N SER A 154 -13.23 -38.51 1.33
CA SER A 154 -13.85 -39.82 1.47
C SER A 154 -15.23 -39.69 2.12
N TYR A 155 -16.28 -39.97 1.34
CA TYR A 155 -17.59 -40.29 1.88
C TYR A 155 -17.54 -41.73 2.40
N THR A 156 -17.66 -41.90 3.71
CA THR A 156 -17.89 -43.21 4.34
C THR A 156 -19.26 -43.74 3.91
N ASN A 157 -19.28 -44.74 3.04
CA ASN A 157 -20.47 -45.55 2.79
C ASN A 157 -20.49 -46.72 3.79
N TYR A 158 -21.56 -46.75 4.59
CA TYR A 158 -22.06 -47.94 5.26
C TYR A 158 -22.33 -49.07 4.25
N THR A 159 -22.34 -50.34 4.70
CA THR A 159 -22.66 -51.61 3.99
C THR A 159 -21.39 -52.38 3.58
N MET A 160 -21.09 -53.64 3.93
CA MET A 160 -21.84 -54.84 4.29
C MET A 160 -21.02 -55.77 5.21
N SER A 161 -21.71 -56.60 5.97
CA SER A 161 -21.21 -57.73 6.78
C SER A 161 -20.54 -58.82 5.92
N PRO A 162 -19.47 -59.49 6.39
CA PRO A 162 -19.09 -60.80 5.88
C PRO A 162 -19.47 -61.92 6.86
N VAL A 163 -19.96 -63.00 6.25
CA VAL A 163 -20.50 -64.23 6.83
C VAL A 163 -19.35 -65.14 7.27
N ALA A 164 -19.59 -65.94 8.31
CA ALA A 164 -18.67 -66.86 8.96
C ALA A 164 -18.00 -67.89 8.04
N VAL A 165 -16.73 -68.22 8.33
CA VAL A 165 -16.13 -69.53 8.00
C VAL A 165 -15.17 -69.95 9.14
N ASP A 166 -15.62 -70.95 9.91
CA ASP A 166 -14.93 -72.01 10.66
C ASP A 166 -13.62 -71.78 11.47
N ALA A 167 -13.80 -71.75 12.81
CA ALA A 167 -13.24 -72.68 13.82
C ALA A 167 -11.68 -72.78 14.08
N PRO A 168 -11.21 -73.32 15.24
CA PRO A 168 -10.84 -72.51 16.42
C PRO A 168 -9.44 -72.90 17.01
N PRO A 169 -9.21 -72.87 18.33
CA PRO A 169 -8.39 -71.88 19.06
C PRO A 169 -7.02 -72.45 19.52
N PHE A 170 -5.99 -71.60 19.64
CA PHE A 170 -4.82 -71.98 20.43
C PHE A 170 -4.13 -70.77 21.08
N LEU A 171 -4.40 -70.59 22.37
CA LEU A 171 -3.40 -70.13 23.34
C LEU A 171 -3.15 -71.35 24.25
N PRO A 172 -1.90 -71.66 24.62
CA PRO A 172 -1.45 -71.15 25.92
C PRO A 172 0.08 -70.99 26.13
N TYR A 173 0.38 -70.29 27.22
CA TYR A 173 1.51 -70.45 28.15
C TYR A 173 2.90 -69.89 27.73
N LEU A 174 3.37 -68.78 28.33
CA LEU A 174 4.17 -68.72 29.59
C LEU A 174 5.53 -69.43 29.52
N GLN A 175 6.59 -68.62 29.55
CA GLN A 175 7.81 -68.66 30.41
C GLN A 175 8.85 -67.81 29.65
N ILE A 176 9.54 -66.84 30.25
CA ILE A 176 10.91 -67.00 30.75
C ILE A 176 11.23 -65.75 31.59
N PRO A 177 11.67 -65.94 32.84
CA PRO A 177 12.85 -65.24 33.35
C PRO A 177 13.79 -66.23 34.05
N PRO A 178 14.98 -65.81 34.52
CA PRO A 178 15.83 -64.69 34.11
C PRO A 178 16.95 -65.11 33.14
#